data_AF-A0A4Q3WFL4-F1
#
_entry.id   AF-A0A4Q3WFL4-F1
#
_cell.length_a   1.000
_cell.length_b   1.000
_cell.length_c   1.000
_cell.angle_alpha   90.00
_cell.angle_beta   90.00
_cell.angle_gamma   90.00
#
_symmetry.space_group_name_H-M   'P 1'
#
loop_
_entity.id
_entity.type
_entity.pdbx_description
1 polymer ?
#
loop_
_entity_poly.entity_id
_entity_poly.type
_entity_poly.pdbx_seq_one_letter_code
_entity_poly.pdbx_strand_id
1 'polypeptide(L)' 'VNKARAIHVRSIMEKGDHEPCEASVSKDARCEDVLPLFAEHQWVGVVDETGRQIGRITAKQVIKALARYTPGLQ' A
#
# COMPACT_ATOMS: atom_id res chain seq x y z
N VAL A 1 -18.27 12.44 3.65
CA VAL A 1 -16.95 11.91 4.11
C VAL A 1 -16.52 10.78 3.20
N ASN A 2 -15.43 10.96 2.46
CA ASN A 2 -14.97 10.05 1.40
C ASN A 2 -14.33 8.80 2.04
N LYS A 3 -14.96 7.62 1.89
CA LYS A 3 -14.62 6.41 2.69
C LYS A 3 -13.42 5.61 2.16
N ALA A 4 -12.81 5.99 1.03
CA ALA A 4 -11.56 5.37 0.54
C ALA A 4 -10.36 5.52 1.50
N ARG A 5 -10.46 6.46 2.45
CA ARG A 5 -9.47 6.77 3.50
C ARG A 5 -9.19 5.63 4.50
N ALA A 6 -9.80 4.44 4.38
CA ALA A 6 -9.77 3.42 5.43
C ALA A 6 -8.68 2.33 5.25
N ILE A 7 -8.17 2.09 4.04
CA ILE A 7 -7.31 0.92 3.80
C ILE A 7 -5.84 1.30 3.95
N HIS A 8 -5.21 0.75 4.99
CA HIS A 8 -3.77 0.86 5.22
C HIS A 8 -3.00 -0.16 4.39
N VAL A 9 -1.84 0.24 3.86
CA VAL A 9 -0.99 -0.63 3.03
C VAL A 9 -0.56 -1.91 3.74
N ARG A 10 -0.35 -1.86 5.06
CA ARG A 10 0.00 -3.05 5.88
C ARG A 10 -1.01 -4.20 5.79
N SER A 11 -2.26 -3.91 5.44
CA SER A 11 -3.32 -4.92 5.34
C SER A 11 -3.33 -5.69 4.02
N ILE A 12 -2.61 -5.19 3.01
CA ILE A 12 -2.62 -5.74 1.64
C ILE A 12 -1.23 -6.09 1.10
N MET A 13 -0.18 -5.78 1.87
CA MET A 13 1.21 -6.02 1.48
C MET A 13 1.55 -7.51 1.40
N GLU A 14 2.49 -7.81 0.51
CA GLU A 14 3.26 -9.05 0.58
C GLU A 14 4.21 -8.93 1.79
N LYS A 15 4.11 -9.87 2.72
CA LYS A 15 4.95 -9.91 3.93
C LYS A 15 6.16 -10.79 3.68
N GLY A 16 7.31 -10.40 4.23
CA GLY A 16 8.52 -11.19 4.19
C GLY A 16 9.75 -10.32 3.96
N ASP A 17 10.90 -10.98 3.96
CA ASP A 17 12.15 -10.34 3.56
C ASP A 17 12.20 -10.29 2.02
N HIS A 18 12.39 -9.09 1.50
CA HIS A 18 12.49 -8.81 0.06
C HIS A 18 13.70 -7.92 -0.18
N GLU A 19 14.21 -7.83 -1.41
CA GLU A 19 15.20 -6.80 -1.73
C GLU A 19 14.65 -5.40 -1.38
N PRO A 20 15.53 -4.46 -0.94
CA PRO A 20 15.12 -3.08 -0.70
C PRO A 20 14.46 -2.48 -1.94
N CYS A 21 13.26 -1.93 -1.78
CA CYS A 21 12.58 -1.21 -2.86
C CYS A 21 13.17 0.19 -3.01
N GLU A 22 13.20 0.71 -4.24
CA GLU A 22 13.67 2.08 -4.54
C GLU A 22 12.82 3.17 -3.88
N ALA A 23 11.51 2.90 -3.76
CA ALA A 23 10.56 3.72 -3.03
C ALA A 23 9.94 2.93 -1.88
N SER A 24 9.69 3.61 -0.76
CA SER A 24 9.02 3.01 0.39
C SER A 24 8.08 3.97 1.11
N VAL A 25 7.11 3.41 1.81
CA VAL A 25 6.10 4.15 2.59
C VAL A 25 5.90 3.50 3.95
N SER A 26 5.43 4.29 4.92
CA SER A 26 5.05 3.77 6.24
C SER A 26 3.97 2.70 6.13
N LYS A 27 4.02 1.70 7.02
CA LYS A 27 2.94 0.71 7.23
C LYS A 27 1.56 1.32 7.48
N ASP A 28 1.51 2.56 7.93
CA ASP A 28 0.30 3.31 8.23
C ASP A 28 -0.13 4.26 7.10
N ALA A 29 0.56 4.25 5.95
CA ALA A 29 0.13 4.96 4.75
C ALA A 29 -1.19 4.41 4.21
N ARG A 30 -1.99 5.29 3.58
CA ARG A 30 -3.24 4.91 2.92
C ARG A 30 -2.96 4.51 1.48
N CYS A 31 -3.83 3.66 0.95
CA CYS A 31 -3.76 3.24 -0.46
C CYS A 31 -3.76 4.43 -1.43
N GLU A 32 -4.51 5.50 -1.14
CA GLU A 32 -4.57 6.71 -1.98
C GLU A 32 -3.24 7.48 -2.03
N ASP A 33 -2.49 7.49 -0.94
CA ASP A 33 -1.19 8.17 -0.85
C ASP A 33 -0.10 7.43 -1.64
N VAL A 34 -0.28 6.12 -1.86
CA VAL A 34 0.72 5.27 -2.53
C VAL A 34 0.47 5.11 -4.03
N LEU A 35 -0.75 5.35 -4.50
CA LEU A 35 -1.09 5.27 -5.93
C LEU A 35 -0.13 6.05 -6.85
N PRO A 36 0.26 7.30 -6.54
CA PRO A 36 1.16 8.06 -7.40
C PRO A 36 2.54 7.43 -7.58
N LEU A 37 3.04 6.69 -6.59
CA LEU A 37 4.37 6.06 -6.65
C LEU A 37 4.46 4.97 -7.74
N PHE A 38 3.33 4.37 -8.11
CA PHE A 38 3.31 3.35 -9.16
C PHE A 38 3.44 3.90 -10.59
N ALA A 39 3.52 5.22 -10.76
CA ALA A 39 3.87 5.83 -12.04
C ALA A 39 5.33 5.51 -12.43
N GLU A 40 6.22 5.39 -11.43
CA GLU A 40 7.66 5.22 -11.63
C GLU A 40 8.19 3.89 -11.06
N HIS A 41 7.49 3.29 -10.10
CA HIS A 41 7.95 2.09 -9.40
C HIS A 41 6.99 0.92 -9.57
N GLN A 42 7.50 -0.27 -9.92
CA GLN A 42 6.67 -1.49 -9.96
C GLN A 42 6.30 -1.99 -8.56
N TRP A 43 7.21 -1.77 -7.60
CA TRP A 43 7.10 -2.19 -6.22
C TRP A 43 7.38 -1.01 -5.31
N VAL A 44 6.58 -0.89 -4.25
CA VAL A 44 6.81 0.07 -3.17
C VAL A 44 6.98 -0.71 -1.88
N GLY A 45 8.10 -0.48 -1.21
CA GLY A 45 8.40 -1.08 0.09
C GLY A 45 7.48 -0.54 1.17
N VAL A 46 7.14 -1.38 2.14
CA VAL A 46 6.39 -0.98 3.33
C VAL A 46 7.32 -1.07 4.52
N VAL A 47 7.53 0.04 5.22
CA VAL A 47 8.45 0.13 6.37
C VAL A 47 7.71 0.25 7.70
N ASP A 48 8.33 -0.25 8.78
CA ASP A 48 7.88 -0.03 10.15
C ASP A 48 8.32 1.34 10.71
N GLU A 49 8.07 1.60 12.01
CA GLU A 49 8.47 2.87 12.64
C GLU A 49 10.00 3.09 12.68
N THR A 50 10.79 2.03 12.51
CA THR A 50 12.26 2.10 12.51
C THR A 50 12.85 2.29 11.11
N GLY A 51 12.00 2.32 10.07
CA GLY A 51 12.41 2.40 8.67
C GLY A 51 12.82 1.05 8.07
N ARG A 52 12.65 -0.06 8.79
CA ARG A 52 12.91 -1.40 8.26
C ARG A 52 11.80 -1.81 7.30
N GLN A 53 12.15 -2.27 6.10
CA GLN A 53 11.19 -2.86 5.16
C GLN A 53 10.64 -4.17 5.74
N ILE A 54 9.33 -4.23 5.95
CA ILE A 54 8.58 -5.39 6.50
C ILE A 54 7.68 -6.06 5.45
N GLY A 55 7.67 -5.51 4.23
CA GLY A 55 6.90 -6.02 3.11
C GLY A 55 6.99 -5.11 1.90
N ARG A 56 6.22 -5.43 0.87
CA ARG A 56 6.11 -4.62 -0.35
C ARG A 56 4.69 -4.71 -0.94
N ILE A 57 4.34 -3.71 -1.74
CA ILE A 57 3.05 -3.63 -2.43
C ILE A 57 3.23 -3.31 -3.91
N THR A 58 2.26 -3.76 -4.70
CA THR A 58 2.09 -3.47 -6.13
C THR A 58 0.83 -2.64 -6.38
N ALA A 59 0.78 -1.97 -7.52
CA ALA A 59 -0.43 -1.28 -8.00
C ALA A 59 -1.64 -2.23 -8.04
N LYS A 60 -1.42 -3.49 -8.43
CA LYS A 60 -2.47 -4.52 -8.50
C LYS A 60 -3.12 -4.79 -7.14
N GLN A 61 -2.32 -4.88 -6.06
CA GLN A 61 -2.85 -5.08 -4.70
C GLN A 61 -3.69 -3.87 -4.27
N VAL A 62 -3.21 -2.66 -4.55
CA VAL A 62 -3.91 -1.42 -4.21
C VAL A 62 -5.23 -1.30 -4.96
N ILE A 63 -5.24 -1.46 -6.28
CA ILE A 63 -6.46 -1.41 -7.10
C ILE A 63 -7.48 -2.45 -6.64
N LYS A 64 -7.04 -3.69 -6.36
CA LYS A 64 -7.92 -4.76 -5.86
C LYS A 64 -8.54 -4.40 -4.50
N ALA A 65 -7.79 -3.75 -3.63
CA ALA A 65 -8.28 -3.32 -2.32
C ALA A 65 -9.32 -2.20 -2.45
N LEU A 66 -9.05 -1.20 -3.28
CA LEU A 66 -9.97 -0.10 -3.55
C LEU A 66 -11.26 -0.57 -4.23
N ALA A 67 -11.16 -1.47 -5.22
CA ALA A 67 -12.33 -2.02 -5.91
C ALA A 67 -13.25 -2.82 -4.96
N ARG A 68 -12.68 -3.53 -3.97
CA ARG A 68 -13.45 -4.24 -2.94
C ARG A 68 -14.17 -3.31 -1.98
N TYR A 69 -13.73 -2.06 -1.89
CA TYR A 69 -14.27 -1.06 -0.99
C TYR A 69 -15.17 -0.10 -1.77
N THR A 70 -16.32 -0.61 -2.24
CA THR A 70 -17.39 0.24 -2.77
C THR A 70 -18.20 0.76 -1.58
N PRO A 71 -18.10 2.05 -1.21
CA PRO A 71 -18.88 2.58 -0.11
C PRO A 71 -20.31 2.81 -0.59
N GLY A 72 -21.19 1.82 -0.38
CA GLY A 72 -22.60 1.92 -0.79
C GLY A 72 -23.33 0.60 -1.06
N LEU A 73 -22.65 -0.54 -1.04
CA LEU A 73 -23.30 -1.87 -1.07
C LEU A 73 -23.15 -2.54 0.31
N GLN A 74 -23.93 -2.11 1.29
CA GLN A 74 -24.29 -2.92 2.46
C GLN A 74 -25.76 -2.70 2.77
#